data_AF-A0A1H8ER14-F1
#
_entry.id   AF-A0A1H8ER14-F1
#
_cell.length_a   1.000
_cell.length_b   1.000
_cell.length_c   1.000
_cell.angle_alpha   90.00
_cell.angle_beta   90.00
_cell.angle_gamma   90.00
#
_symmetry.space_group_name_H-M   'P 1'
#
loop_
_entity.id
_entity.type
_entity.pdbx_description
1 polymer ?
#
loop_
_entity_poly.entity_id
_entity_poly.type
_entity_poly.pdbx_seq_one_letter_code
_entity_poly.pdbx_strand_id
1 'polypeptide(L)'
;MIRAAIFGALVACLAAGPALALSCRAPDVVRSYLDADASDDFYTVVLGRIRAGTPISSHTPSRDLRIAARMRGRALGPDGFARPIARPVQLNITCLSEWCGQPPPQDRDLLIFLRHEDGRLVLDLGPCPQWLFQNPNSEQVARVADCHTGGACDTDG
;
A
#
# COMPACT_ATOMS: atom_id res chain seq x y z
N MET A 1 21.43 40.08 -57.63
CA MET A 1 20.35 40.04 -56.61
C MET A 1 20.56 38.77 -55.79
N ILE A 2 21.58 38.64 -54.94
CA ILE A 2 21.76 39.15 -53.57
C ILE A 2 20.50 39.05 -52.68
N ARG A 3 20.59 38.10 -51.73
CA ARG A 3 20.04 38.05 -50.35
C ARG A 3 18.69 37.39 -50.08
N ALA A 4 18.76 36.54 -49.04
CA ALA A 4 17.71 35.98 -48.18
C ALA A 4 16.95 34.79 -48.80
N ALA A 5 16.80 33.63 -48.15
CA ALA A 5 16.70 33.40 -46.73
C ALA A 5 17.30 32.05 -46.31
N ILE A 6 18.39 32.11 -45.53
CA ILE A 6 18.81 31.04 -44.62
C ILE A 6 18.23 31.44 -43.28
N PHE A 7 17.03 30.98 -42.93
CA PHE A 7 16.50 31.09 -41.57
C PHE A 7 15.45 29.99 -41.35
N GLY A 8 15.91 28.87 -40.79
CA GLY A 8 15.07 27.74 -40.38
C GLY A 8 15.78 26.95 -39.29
N ALA A 9 16.46 27.66 -38.38
CA ALA A 9 17.14 27.08 -37.25
C ALA A 9 16.14 26.78 -36.12
N LEU A 10 15.94 25.48 -35.88
CA LEU A 10 16.35 24.88 -34.62
C LEU A 10 15.67 25.41 -33.33
N VAL A 11 14.36 25.15 -33.13
CA VAL A 11 13.78 25.14 -31.77
C VAL A 11 12.64 24.10 -31.68
N ALA A 12 12.99 22.84 -31.46
CA ALA A 12 12.01 21.77 -31.22
C ALA A 12 12.43 20.82 -30.08
N CYS A 13 13.17 21.32 -29.10
CA CYS A 13 13.50 20.59 -27.87
C CYS A 13 13.15 21.50 -26.71
N LEU A 14 12.03 21.28 -25.99
CA LEU A 14 11.79 21.70 -24.59
C LEU A 14 10.34 21.44 -24.14
N ALA A 15 9.85 20.21 -24.35
CA ALA A 15 8.65 19.73 -23.65
C ALA A 15 8.90 18.34 -23.04
N ALA A 16 10.07 18.13 -22.44
CA ALA A 16 10.28 17.05 -21.49
C ALA A 16 10.00 17.63 -20.10
N GLY A 17 8.73 17.61 -19.68
CA GLY A 17 8.39 17.89 -18.29
C GLY A 17 9.12 16.91 -17.36
N PRO A 18 9.48 17.30 -16.14
CA PRO A 18 10.11 16.39 -15.21
C PRO A 18 9.13 15.26 -14.87
N ALA A 19 9.39 14.06 -15.39
CA ALA A 19 8.80 12.84 -14.86
C ALA A 19 9.43 12.59 -13.49
N LEU A 20 8.84 13.15 -12.43
CA LEU A 20 9.23 12.80 -11.06
C LEU A 20 8.80 11.34 -10.84
N ALA A 21 9.66 10.40 -11.18
CA ALA A 21 9.41 9.00 -10.88
C ALA A 21 9.48 8.83 -9.36
N LEU A 22 8.38 8.41 -8.73
CA LEU A 22 8.42 7.97 -7.33
C LEU A 22 9.44 6.83 -7.20
N SER A 23 10.54 7.07 -6.51
CA SER A 23 11.49 6.03 -6.12
C SER A 23 11.02 5.36 -4.84
N CYS A 24 9.94 4.58 -4.91
CA CYS A 24 9.52 3.79 -3.76
C CYS A 24 10.58 2.72 -3.48
N ARG A 25 10.94 2.55 -2.20
CA ARG A 25 11.68 1.38 -1.75
C ARG A 25 10.79 0.14 -1.90
N ALA A 26 11.40 -1.01 -2.20
CA ALA A 26 10.69 -2.28 -2.14
C ALA A 26 10.10 -2.49 -0.73
N PRO A 27 8.82 -2.86 -0.61
CA PRO A 27 8.21 -3.07 0.69
C PRO A 27 8.73 -4.35 1.34
N ASP A 28 9.01 -4.30 2.64
CA ASP A 28 9.46 -5.43 3.46
C ASP A 28 8.46 -5.66 4.61
N VAL A 29 8.02 -6.90 4.79
CA VAL A 29 6.95 -7.25 5.73
C VAL A 29 7.35 -7.05 7.19
N VAL A 30 8.62 -7.28 7.52
CA VAL A 30 9.13 -7.12 8.88
C VAL A 30 9.33 -5.65 9.21
N ARG A 31 9.82 -4.84 8.26
CA ARG A 31 9.90 -3.39 8.39
C ARG A 31 8.52 -2.79 8.64
N SER A 32 7.51 -3.16 7.87
CA SER A 32 6.14 -2.71 8.14
C SER A 32 5.63 -3.16 9.51
N TYR A 33 6.04 -4.33 9.99
CA TYR A 33 5.72 -4.76 11.35
C TYR A 33 6.40 -3.91 12.42
N LEU A 34 7.70 -3.66 12.28
CA LEU A 34 8.47 -2.82 13.21
C LEU A 34 7.98 -1.37 13.21
N ASP A 35 7.66 -0.83 12.04
CA ASP A 35 7.11 0.52 11.91
C ASP A 35 5.71 0.61 12.54
N ALA A 36 4.90 -0.45 12.47
CA ALA A 36 3.61 -0.53 13.15
C ALA A 36 3.75 -0.69 14.68
N ASP A 37 4.72 -1.48 15.14
CA ASP A 37 5.00 -1.71 16.57
C ASP A 37 5.58 -0.47 17.26
N ALA A 38 6.41 0.29 16.53
CA ALA A 38 7.01 1.54 17.00
C ALA A 38 6.08 2.77 16.86
N SER A 39 4.90 2.62 16.27
CA SER A 39 3.95 3.72 16.05
C SER A 39 3.18 4.08 17.33
N ASP A 40 2.77 5.35 17.44
CA ASP A 40 1.78 5.79 18.44
C ASP A 40 0.37 5.28 18.11
N ASP A 41 0.14 4.85 16.87
CA ASP A 41 -1.11 4.24 16.44
C ASP A 41 -1.14 2.74 16.74
N PHE A 42 -2.31 2.23 17.11
CA PHE A 42 -2.50 0.78 17.25
C PHE A 42 -2.77 0.11 15.91
N TYR A 43 -2.09 -1.02 15.66
CA TYR A 43 -2.29 -1.81 14.45
C TYR A 43 -2.81 -3.22 14.74
N THR A 44 -3.58 -3.75 13.79
CA THR A 44 -3.92 -5.17 13.71
C THR A 44 -3.45 -5.73 12.38
N VAL A 45 -2.54 -6.69 12.45
CA VAL A 45 -2.03 -7.39 11.26
C VAL A 45 -2.96 -8.54 10.92
N VAL A 46 -3.36 -8.66 9.66
CA VAL A 46 -4.32 -9.67 9.21
C VAL A 46 -3.83 -10.34 7.93
N LEU A 47 -3.93 -11.67 7.92
CA LEU A 47 -3.78 -12.49 6.71
C LEU A 47 -5.17 -12.89 6.21
N GLY A 48 -5.55 -12.48 5.00
CA GLY A 48 -6.83 -12.86 4.40
C GLY A 48 -7.21 -12.02 3.18
N ARG A 49 -8.51 -11.78 2.96
CA ARG A 49 -9.01 -11.04 1.80
C ARG A 49 -9.88 -9.85 2.18
N ILE A 50 -9.82 -8.82 1.33
CA ILE A 50 -10.70 -7.66 1.38
C ILE A 50 -11.75 -7.79 0.28
N ARG A 51 -13.00 -7.43 0.63
CA ARG A 51 -14.11 -7.23 -0.31
C ARG A 51 -14.65 -5.82 -0.17
N ALA A 52 -14.57 -5.00 -1.20
CA ALA A 52 -15.19 -3.68 -1.21
C ALA A 52 -16.71 -3.80 -1.15
N GLY A 53 -17.34 -2.91 -0.38
CA GLY A 53 -18.79 -2.86 -0.23
C GLY A 53 -19.50 -2.27 -1.46
N THR A 54 -18.77 -1.55 -2.29
CA THR A 54 -19.22 -0.99 -3.57
C THR A 54 -18.27 -1.43 -4.69
N PRO A 55 -18.74 -1.51 -5.95
CA PRO A 55 -17.84 -1.67 -7.07
C PRO A 55 -16.76 -0.59 -7.02
N ILE A 56 -15.51 -1.00 -6.88
CA ILE A 56 -14.38 -0.10 -7.05
C ILE A 56 -14.35 0.20 -8.55
N SER A 57 -14.53 1.47 -8.92
CA SER A 57 -14.41 1.87 -10.32
C SER A 57 -13.04 1.41 -10.83
N SER A 58 -12.98 0.86 -12.05
CA SER A 58 -11.72 0.48 -12.69
C SER A 58 -10.79 1.67 -12.98
N HIS A 59 -11.25 2.89 -12.70
CA HIS A 59 -10.48 4.11 -12.84
C HIS A 59 -9.52 4.28 -11.67
N THR A 60 -8.26 4.53 -12.00
CA THR A 60 -7.23 4.99 -11.06
C THR A 60 -7.77 6.17 -10.26
N PRO A 61 -7.70 6.14 -8.92
CA PRO A 61 -8.03 7.29 -8.09
C PRO A 61 -7.23 8.53 -8.55
N SER A 62 -7.87 9.70 -8.58
CA SER A 62 -7.24 10.98 -8.94
C SER A 62 -7.20 11.97 -7.78
N ARG A 63 -7.72 11.57 -6.62
CA ARG A 63 -7.77 12.34 -5.38
C ARG A 63 -7.92 11.40 -4.19
N ASP A 64 -7.65 11.93 -3.01
CA ASP A 64 -7.89 11.24 -1.75
C ASP A 64 -9.35 10.81 -1.64
N LEU A 65 -9.57 9.57 -1.23
CA LEU A 65 -10.90 9.03 -1.05
C LEU A 65 -10.89 7.87 -0.05
N ARG A 66 -12.05 7.65 0.58
CA ARG A 66 -12.25 6.55 1.51
C ARG A 66 -13.35 5.62 1.03
N ILE A 67 -13.07 4.31 0.99
CA ILE A 67 -14.02 3.27 0.55
C ILE A 67 -14.35 2.34 1.71
N ALA A 68 -15.63 2.06 1.90
CA ALA A 68 -16.07 1.03 2.82
C ALA A 68 -15.81 -0.37 2.25
N ALA A 69 -15.19 -1.24 3.03
CA ALA A 69 -14.91 -2.61 2.65
C ALA A 69 -15.11 -3.56 3.84
N ARG A 70 -14.98 -4.85 3.57
CA ARG A 70 -15.04 -5.92 4.57
C ARG A 70 -13.80 -6.78 4.50
N MET A 71 -13.16 -6.96 5.64
CA MET A 71 -12.03 -7.85 5.82
C MET A 71 -12.51 -9.21 6.32
N ARG A 72 -11.96 -10.30 5.78
CA ARG A 72 -12.12 -11.67 6.31
C ARG A 72 -10.79 -12.42 6.27
N GLY A 73 -10.37 -12.97 7.42
CA GLY A 73 -9.09 -13.66 7.50
C GLY A 73 -8.76 -14.13 8.91
N ARG A 74 -7.47 -14.18 9.21
CA ARG A 74 -6.93 -14.48 10.54
C ARG A 74 -6.04 -13.32 10.99
N ALA A 75 -6.26 -12.86 12.21
CA ALA A 75 -5.47 -11.79 12.81
C ALA A 75 -4.24 -12.37 13.52
N LEU A 76 -3.16 -11.61 13.50
CA LEU A 76 -1.95 -11.89 14.27
C LEU A 76 -2.23 -11.78 15.77
N GLY A 77 -1.58 -12.65 16.54
CA GLY A 77 -1.60 -12.69 17.99
C GLY A 77 -0.54 -13.65 18.52
N PRO A 78 -0.58 -13.99 19.82
CA PRO A 78 0.45 -14.82 20.46
C PRO A 78 0.68 -16.18 19.80
N ASP A 79 -0.37 -16.78 19.21
CA ASP A 79 -0.30 -18.05 18.49
C ASP A 79 -0.14 -17.86 16.96
N GLY A 80 0.41 -16.72 16.55
CA GLY A 80 0.50 -16.32 15.14
C GLY A 80 -0.86 -15.97 14.53
N PHE A 81 -1.05 -16.28 13.24
CA PHE A 81 -2.30 -16.02 12.50
C PHE A 81 -3.38 -17.08 12.78
N ALA A 82 -3.82 -17.18 14.03
CA ALA A 82 -4.80 -18.18 14.47
C ALA A 82 -6.23 -17.62 14.66
N ARG A 83 -6.35 -16.37 15.13
CA ARG A 83 -7.64 -15.79 15.55
C ARG A 83 -8.47 -15.37 14.33
N PRO A 84 -9.68 -15.92 14.09
CA PRO A 84 -10.51 -15.50 12.97
C PRO A 84 -10.96 -14.04 13.11
N ILE A 85 -11.01 -13.31 11.99
CA ILE A 85 -11.52 -11.94 11.94
C ILE A 85 -12.43 -11.74 10.73
N ALA A 86 -13.57 -11.08 10.97
CA ALA A 86 -14.52 -10.68 9.93
C ALA A 86 -15.14 -9.32 10.28
N ARG A 87 -14.52 -8.23 9.85
CA ARG A 87 -14.87 -6.86 10.30
C ARG A 87 -15.02 -5.89 9.14
N PRO A 88 -15.85 -4.84 9.28
CA PRO A 88 -15.80 -3.71 8.36
C PRO A 88 -14.43 -3.03 8.48
N VAL A 89 -13.90 -2.59 7.35
CA VAL A 89 -12.66 -1.82 7.25
C VAL A 89 -12.87 -0.64 6.31
N GLN A 90 -12.06 0.39 6.46
CA GLN A 90 -12.04 1.55 5.58
C GLN A 90 -10.73 1.57 4.79
N LEU A 91 -10.83 1.60 3.47
CA LEU A 91 -9.69 1.80 2.59
C LEU A 91 -9.44 3.30 2.50
N ASN A 92 -8.31 3.77 3.00
CA ASN A 92 -7.93 5.18 2.98
C ASN A 92 -6.90 5.40 1.87
N ILE A 93 -7.38 5.79 0.69
CA ILE A 93 -6.52 6.03 -0.46
C ILE A 93 -6.05 7.48 -0.41
N THR A 94 -4.73 7.65 -0.46
CA THR A 94 -4.07 8.95 -0.46
C THR A 94 -3.25 9.13 -1.73
N CYS A 95 -3.12 10.39 -2.14
CA CYS A 95 -2.39 10.79 -3.33
C CYS A 95 -1.23 11.73 -2.99
N LEU A 96 -0.09 11.51 -3.63
CA LEU A 96 1.01 12.46 -3.69
C LEU A 96 1.03 13.06 -5.09
N SER A 97 0.58 14.31 -5.23
CA SER A 97 0.38 14.96 -6.52
C SER A 97 -0.55 14.15 -7.43
N GLU A 98 0.00 13.48 -8.45
CA GLU A 98 -0.72 12.67 -9.44
C GLU A 98 -0.66 11.16 -9.15
N TRP A 99 0.14 10.73 -8.17
CA TRP A 99 0.27 9.32 -7.81
C TRP A 99 -0.61 9.00 -6.61
N CYS A 100 -1.61 8.16 -6.83
CA CYS A 100 -2.48 7.67 -5.78
C CYS A 100 -2.20 6.20 -5.46
N GLY A 101 -2.42 5.84 -4.19
CA GLY A 101 -2.49 4.45 -3.81
C GLY A 101 -3.58 3.70 -4.59
N GLN A 102 -3.36 2.41 -4.81
CA GLN A 102 -4.30 1.58 -5.52
C GLN A 102 -5.16 0.76 -4.55
N PRO A 103 -6.46 0.61 -4.83
CA PRO A 103 -7.29 -0.31 -4.09
C PRO A 103 -6.72 -1.75 -4.17
N PRO A 104 -6.86 -2.54 -3.10
CA PRO A 104 -6.36 -3.92 -3.08
C PRO A 104 -7.10 -4.79 -4.09
N PRO A 105 -6.44 -5.79 -4.68
CA PRO A 105 -7.14 -6.82 -5.46
C PRO A 105 -8.12 -7.58 -4.56
N GLN A 106 -9.26 -7.98 -5.13
CA GLN A 106 -10.38 -8.58 -4.39
C GLN A 106 -10.35 -10.12 -4.42
N ASP A 107 -9.51 -10.69 -5.27
CA ASP A 107 -9.36 -12.11 -5.59
C ASP A 107 -8.10 -12.75 -5.00
N ARG A 108 -7.30 -11.99 -4.24
CA ARG A 108 -6.00 -12.41 -3.72
C ARG A 108 -5.97 -12.47 -2.20
N ASP A 109 -5.11 -13.33 -1.68
CA ASP A 109 -4.76 -13.31 -0.26
C ASP A 109 -3.77 -12.18 -0.01
N LEU A 110 -3.95 -11.49 1.11
CA LEU A 110 -3.26 -10.28 1.49
C LEU A 110 -2.73 -10.43 2.91
N LEU A 111 -1.52 -9.97 3.15
CA LEU A 111 -1.04 -9.62 4.49
C LEU A 111 -1.13 -8.10 4.62
N ILE A 112 -1.95 -7.63 5.55
CA ILE A 112 -2.27 -6.21 5.70
C ILE A 112 -2.10 -5.74 7.13
N PHE A 113 -1.72 -4.47 7.26
CA PHE A 113 -1.58 -3.76 8.52
C PHE A 113 -2.75 -2.78 8.63
N LEU A 114 -3.67 -3.05 9.56
CA LEU A 114 -4.86 -2.24 9.76
C LEU A 114 -4.66 -1.31 10.95
N ARG A 115 -4.58 0.00 10.70
CA ARG A 115 -4.52 1.02 11.74
C ARG A 115 -5.88 1.20 12.41
N HIS A 116 -5.89 1.46 13.70
CA HIS A 116 -7.11 1.80 14.44
C HIS A 116 -7.32 3.32 14.41
N GLU A 117 -8.47 3.77 13.92
CA GLU A 117 -8.85 5.19 13.88
C GLU A 117 -10.32 5.32 14.30
N ASP A 118 -10.59 6.01 15.42
CA ASP A 118 -11.94 6.22 15.96
C ASP A 118 -12.78 4.93 16.08
N GLY A 119 -12.18 3.83 16.53
CA GLY A 119 -12.84 2.53 16.64
C GLY A 119 -13.08 1.81 15.30
N ARG A 120 -12.53 2.33 14.19
CA ARG A 120 -12.55 1.70 12.86
C ARG A 120 -11.18 1.10 12.55
N LEU A 121 -11.19 0.06 11.71
CA LEU A 121 -9.98 -0.49 11.11
C LEU A 121 -9.76 0.18 9.75
N VAL A 122 -8.60 0.78 9.56
CA VAL A 122 -8.23 1.53 8.38
C VAL A 122 -7.04 0.88 7.70
N LEU A 123 -7.15 0.64 6.39
CA LEU A 123 -6.03 0.27 5.55
C LEU A 123 -5.57 1.51 4.78
N ASP A 124 -4.40 2.03 5.13
CA ASP A 124 -3.80 3.18 4.45
C ASP A 124 -3.12 2.72 3.14
N LEU A 125 -3.53 3.35 2.03
CA LEU A 125 -3.10 3.03 0.68
C LEU A 125 -2.53 4.31 0.05
N GLY A 126 -1.23 4.49 0.21
CA GLY A 126 -0.48 5.56 -0.44
C GLY A 126 0.17 5.11 -1.75
N PRO A 127 0.78 6.04 -2.49
CA PRO A 127 1.47 5.73 -3.74
C PRO A 127 2.73 4.89 -3.56
N CYS A 128 3.36 4.92 -2.38
CA CYS A 128 4.31 3.88 -1.95
C CYS A 128 3.61 2.94 -0.96
N PRO A 129 3.18 1.75 -1.39
CA PRO A 129 2.49 0.82 -0.51
C PRO A 129 3.46 0.23 0.52
N GLN A 130 3.13 0.39 1.80
CA GLN A 130 3.89 -0.18 2.93
C GLN A 130 3.02 -1.12 3.79
N TRP A 131 1.70 -0.92 3.83
CA TRP A 131 0.79 -1.61 4.73
C TRP A 131 0.06 -2.80 4.09
N LEU A 132 0.42 -3.17 2.86
CA LEU A 132 -0.24 -4.23 2.10
C LEU A 132 0.75 -5.04 1.28
N PHE A 133 0.64 -6.36 1.39
CA PHE A 133 1.42 -7.34 0.66
C PHE A 133 0.48 -8.32 -0.03
N GLN A 134 0.63 -8.46 -1.34
CA GLN A 134 -0.23 -9.32 -2.16
C GLN A 134 0.38 -10.71 -2.31
N ASN A 135 -0.44 -11.74 -2.15
CA ASN A 135 -0.04 -13.16 -2.19
C ASN A 135 1.25 -13.42 -1.39
N PRO A 136 1.30 -13.03 -0.10
CA PRO A 136 2.49 -13.24 0.72
C PRO A 136 2.84 -14.73 0.74
N ASN A 137 4.11 -15.06 0.56
CA ASN A 137 4.56 -16.45 0.66
C ASN A 137 4.60 -16.88 2.14
N SER A 138 4.79 -18.18 2.39
CA SER A 138 4.80 -18.71 3.77
C SER A 138 5.94 -18.15 4.62
N GLU A 139 7.07 -17.81 4.01
CA GLU A 139 8.23 -17.24 4.69
C GLU A 139 7.94 -15.82 5.19
N GLN A 140 7.33 -14.97 4.35
CA GLN A 140 6.92 -13.62 4.73
C GLN A 140 5.91 -13.63 5.89
N VAL A 141 4.95 -14.55 5.86
CA VAL A 141 3.97 -14.72 6.95
C VAL A 141 4.65 -15.21 8.23
N ALA A 142 5.58 -16.17 8.11
CA ALA A 142 6.33 -16.70 9.24
C ALA A 142 7.21 -15.64 9.89
N ARG A 143 7.99 -14.87 9.10
CA ARG A 143 8.86 -13.80 9.60
C ARG A 143 8.11 -12.77 10.46
N VAL A 144 6.89 -12.39 10.06
CA VAL A 144 6.06 -11.47 10.85
C VAL A 144 5.53 -12.14 12.13
N ALA A 145 5.15 -13.41 12.07
CA ALA A 145 4.68 -14.15 13.25
C ALA A 145 5.81 -14.41 14.26
N ASP A 146 7.00 -14.76 13.78
CA ASP A 146 8.20 -14.96 14.59
C ASP A 146 8.59 -13.65 15.27
N CYS A 147 8.66 -12.56 14.51
CA CYS A 147 8.97 -11.26 15.08
C CYS A 147 7.94 -10.83 16.15
N HIS A 148 6.66 -11.12 15.94
CA HIS A 148 5.61 -10.83 16.91
C HIS A 148 5.70 -11.65 18.21
N THR A 149 6.28 -12.84 18.15
CA THR A 149 6.41 -13.74 19.30
C THR A 149 7.77 -13.63 20.00
N GLY A 150 8.56 -12.61 19.67
CA GLY A 150 9.88 -12.36 20.25
C GLY A 150 11.02 -13.16 19.60
N GLY A 151 10.77 -13.75 18.43
CA GLY A 151 11.76 -14.40 17.59
C GLY A 151 12.57 -13.41 16.73
N ALA A 152 13.05 -13.88 15.58
CA ALA A 152 13.84 -13.08 14.65
C ALA A 152 13.02 -11.96 13.99
N CYS A 153 13.61 -10.78 13.86
CA CYS A 153 13.00 -9.56 13.31
C CYS A 153 13.91 -8.90 12.26
N ASP A 154 14.42 -9.68 11.31
CA ASP A 154 15.32 -9.17 10.28
C ASP A 154 14.53 -8.60 9.08
N THR A 155 14.91 -7.40 8.64
CA THR A 155 14.31 -6.73 7.46
C THR A 155 15.10 -7.03 6.20
N ASP A 156 14.43 -7.12 5.06
CA ASP A 156 15.09 -7.21 3.76
C ASP A 156 15.86 -5.89 3.48
N GLY A 157 17.08 -6.03 2.94
CA GLY A 157 18.06 -4.94 2.74
C GLY A 157 17.58 -3.79 1.86
#